data_AF-A0A4Y8ZMK9-F1
#
_entry.id   AF-A0A4Y8ZMK9-F1
#
_cell.length_a   1.000
_cell.length_b   1.000
_cell.length_c   1.000
_cell.angle_alpha   90.00
_cell.angle_beta   90.00
_cell.angle_gamma   90.00
#
_symmetry.space_group_name_H-M   'P 1'
#
loop_
_entity.id
_entity.type
_entity.pdbx_description
1 polymer ?
#
loop_
_entity_poly.entity_id
_entity_poly.type
_entity_poly.pdbx_seq_one_letter_code
_entity_poly.pdbx_strand_id
1 'polypeptide(L)'
;MIVETAAVNGKTPMQIADYATMRALAAAQPPKEPAQVETILTLFEEGHEAPPSIRAPDVAYLKALYSASPTLNKMAQLNRLTKAVLETSPDEPQAAK
;
A
#
# COMPACT_ATOMS: atom_id res chain seq x y z
N MET A 1 -12.08 7.00 13.29
CA MET A 1 -12.69 5.91 12.50
C MET A 1 -11.82 5.68 11.27
N ILE A 2 -11.56 4.43 10.86
CA ILE A 2 -10.63 4.12 9.76
C ILE A 2 -11.29 4.26 8.38
N VAL A 3 -12.58 3.91 8.28
CA VAL A 3 -13.38 3.97 7.06
C VAL A 3 -14.71 4.64 7.37
N GLU A 4 -15.19 5.53 6.50
CA GLU A 4 -16.53 6.12 6.62
C GLU A 4 -17.60 5.18 6.05
N THR A 5 -18.71 4.99 6.76
CA THR A 5 -19.76 4.02 6.37
C THR A 5 -20.37 4.32 5.01
N ALA A 6 -20.53 5.59 4.63
CA ALA A 6 -21.09 5.94 3.33
C ALA A 6 -20.15 5.57 2.16
N ALA A 7 -18.83 5.56 2.39
CA ALA A 7 -17.82 5.30 1.38
C ALA A 7 -17.69 3.82 1.01
N VAL A 8 -18.27 2.89 1.80
CA VAL A 8 -18.14 1.44 1.56
C VAL A 8 -19.06 0.92 0.46
N ASN A 9 -20.02 1.73 0.01
CA ASN A 9 -20.97 1.33 -1.03
C ASN A 9 -20.23 0.90 -2.31
N GLY A 10 -20.56 -0.29 -2.81
CA GLY A 10 -19.92 -0.85 -4.00
C GLY A 10 -18.52 -1.45 -3.75
N LYS A 11 -18.04 -1.53 -2.51
CA LYS A 11 -16.80 -2.22 -2.15
C LYS A 11 -17.08 -3.60 -1.55
N THR A 12 -16.17 -4.53 -1.75
CA THR A 12 -16.30 -5.86 -1.14
C THR A 12 -15.81 -5.87 0.31
N PRO A 13 -16.32 -6.78 1.17
CA PRO A 13 -15.79 -6.95 2.53
C PRO A 13 -14.29 -7.21 2.58
N MET A 14 -13.75 -7.94 1.59
CA MET A 14 -12.32 -8.23 1.47
C MET A 14 -11.52 -6.94 1.27
N GLN A 15 -11.94 -6.09 0.33
CA GLN A 15 -11.27 -4.80 0.08
C GLN A 15 -11.27 -3.91 1.32
N ILE A 16 -12.40 -3.83 2.03
CA ILE A 16 -12.52 -3.03 3.25
C ILE A 16 -11.58 -3.56 4.34
N ALA A 17 -11.51 -4.89 4.51
CA ALA A 17 -10.64 -5.52 5.49
C ALA A 17 -9.16 -5.31 5.16
N ASP A 18 -8.77 -5.47 3.90
CA ASP A 18 -7.39 -5.27 3.45
C ASP A 18 -6.95 -3.80 3.57
N TYR A 19 -7.83 -2.86 3.20
CA TYR A 19 -7.59 -1.43 3.43
C TYR A 19 -7.43 -1.11 4.92
N ALA A 20 -8.34 -1.61 5.75
CA ALA A 20 -8.30 -1.40 7.19
C ALA A 20 -7.03 -2.01 7.81
N THR A 21 -6.56 -3.15 7.31
CA THR A 21 -5.31 -3.79 7.72
C THR A 21 -4.12 -2.85 7.51
N MET A 22 -3.99 -2.26 6.32
CA MET A 22 -2.91 -1.32 6.01
C MET A 22 -2.97 -0.05 6.89
N ARG A 23 -4.18 0.50 7.10
CA ARG A 23 -4.37 1.69 7.94
C ARG A 23 -4.12 1.42 9.44
N ALA A 24 -4.56 0.28 9.95
CA ALA A 24 -4.53 -0.04 11.39
C ALA A 24 -3.17 -0.57 11.84
N LEU A 25 -2.58 -1.49 11.07
CA LEU A 25 -1.32 -2.13 11.45
C LEU A 25 -0.11 -1.25 11.12
N ALA A 26 -0.19 -0.55 10.00
CA ALA A 26 0.95 0.14 9.42
C ALA A 26 0.89 1.67 9.58
N ALA A 27 -0.24 2.22 10.03
CA ALA A 27 -0.54 3.65 9.96
C ALA A 27 -0.31 4.26 8.56
N ALA A 28 -0.35 3.42 7.51
CA ALA A 28 -0.08 3.83 6.14
C ALA A 28 -1.15 4.81 5.67
N GLN A 29 -0.76 5.74 4.81
CA GLN A 29 -1.65 6.70 4.18
C GLN A 29 -1.80 6.34 2.71
N PRO A 30 -2.97 6.63 2.09
CA PRO A 30 -3.10 6.58 0.65
C PRO A 30 -1.97 7.35 -0.05
N PRO A 31 -1.40 6.80 -1.13
CA PRO A 31 -0.38 7.50 -1.89
C PRO A 31 -0.97 8.80 -2.48
N LYS A 32 -0.16 9.87 -2.49
CA LYS A 32 -0.55 11.13 -3.14
C LYS A 32 -0.72 10.97 -4.66
N GLU A 33 0.00 10.02 -5.23
CA GLU A 33 0.01 9.69 -6.66
C GLU A 33 -0.45 8.24 -6.84
N PRO A 34 -1.77 7.97 -6.78
CA PRO A 34 -2.33 6.62 -6.75
C PRO A 34 -2.04 5.79 -8.00
N ALA A 35 -1.76 6.43 -9.14
CA ALA A 35 -1.43 5.76 -10.39
C ALA A 35 -0.06 5.04 -10.38
N GLN A 36 0.82 5.33 -9.42
CA GLN A 36 2.20 4.80 -9.43
C GLN A 36 2.36 3.49 -8.66
N VAL A 37 1.40 3.10 -7.84
CA VAL A 37 1.50 1.91 -7.00
C VAL A 37 0.19 1.15 -7.01
N GLU A 38 0.23 -0.11 -7.42
CA GLU A 38 -0.91 -1.02 -7.31
C GLU A 38 -1.06 -1.44 -5.82
N THR A 39 -1.80 -0.66 -5.03
CA THR A 39 -2.01 -0.86 -3.60
C THR A 39 -3.49 -0.84 -3.25
N ILE A 40 -3.91 -1.64 -2.26
CA ILE A 40 -5.28 -1.55 -1.73
C ILE A 40 -5.59 -0.18 -1.10
N LEU A 41 -4.57 0.62 -0.77
CA LEU A 41 -4.76 1.96 -0.19
C LEU A 41 -5.45 2.96 -1.14
N THR A 42 -5.55 2.65 -2.44
CA THR A 42 -6.32 3.46 -3.41
C THR A 42 -7.82 3.15 -3.40
N LEU A 43 -8.32 2.27 -2.52
CA LEU A 43 -9.71 1.80 -2.51
C LEU A 43 -10.77 2.90 -2.56
N PHE A 44 -10.51 4.01 -1.89
CA PHE A 44 -11.42 5.15 -1.77
C PHE A 44 -11.01 6.36 -2.62
N GLU A 45 -9.97 6.23 -3.45
CA GLU A 45 -9.55 7.29 -4.36
C GLU A 45 -10.45 7.29 -5.62
N GLU A 46 -10.86 8.48 -6.04
CA GLU A 46 -11.69 8.64 -7.24
C GLU A 46 -10.87 8.41 -8.52
N GLY A 47 -11.54 7.94 -9.58
CA GLY A 47 -10.94 7.78 -10.90
C GLY A 47 -9.93 6.63 -11.04
N HIS A 48 -9.80 5.76 -10.03
CA HIS A 48 -8.90 4.61 -10.05
C HIS A 48 -9.66 3.31 -9.81
N GLU A 49 -9.32 2.27 -10.58
CA GLU A 49 -9.80 0.93 -10.30
C GLU A 49 -9.03 0.37 -9.11
N ALA A 50 -9.74 0.24 -7.98
CA ALA A 50 -9.16 -0.31 -6.77
C ALA A 50 -8.87 -1.81 -6.95
N PRO A 51 -7.70 -2.29 -6.52
CA PRO A 51 -7.41 -3.71 -6.56
C PRO A 51 -8.44 -4.54 -5.78
N PRO A 52 -8.69 -5.81 -6.17
CA PRO A 52 -9.68 -6.65 -5.50
C PRO A 52 -9.27 -7.09 -4.09
N SER A 53 -7.98 -7.04 -3.76
CA SER A 53 -7.39 -7.42 -2.48
C SER A 53 -5.98 -6.84 -2.33
N ILE A 54 -5.36 -7.03 -1.18
CA ILE A 54 -3.96 -6.69 -0.89
C ILE A 54 -3.00 -7.13 -2.01
N ARG A 55 -2.02 -6.28 -2.34
CA ARG A 55 -1.08 -6.49 -3.45
C ARG A 55 0.34 -6.77 -2.96
N ALA A 56 1.22 -7.19 -3.87
CA ALA A 56 2.61 -7.48 -3.53
C ALA A 56 3.33 -6.30 -2.85
N PRO A 57 3.15 -5.03 -3.29
CA PRO A 57 3.69 -3.86 -2.59
C PRO A 57 3.23 -3.72 -1.14
N ASP A 58 1.94 -3.97 -0.87
CA ASP A 58 1.36 -3.89 0.47
C ASP A 58 1.98 -4.94 1.41
N VAL A 59 2.10 -6.18 0.93
CA VAL A 59 2.70 -7.29 1.69
C VAL A 59 4.18 -7.03 1.96
N ALA A 60 4.93 -6.53 0.97
CA ALA A 60 6.34 -6.19 1.14
C ALA A 60 6.54 -5.07 2.16
N TYR A 61 5.69 -4.03 2.11
CA TYR A 61 5.69 -2.95 3.09
C TYR A 61 5.48 -3.49 4.51
N LEU A 62 4.44 -4.30 4.74
CA LEU A 62 4.16 -4.88 6.06
C LEU A 62 5.31 -5.78 6.55
N LYS A 63 5.84 -6.65 5.69
CA LYS A 63 6.99 -7.50 6.04
C LYS A 63 8.22 -6.67 6.41
N ALA A 64 8.52 -5.62 5.66
CA ALA A 64 9.65 -4.75 5.93
C ALA A 64 9.46 -3.95 7.23
N LEU A 65 8.24 -3.49 7.51
CA LEU A 65 7.88 -2.77 8.73
C LEU A 65 8.06 -3.64 9.98
N TYR A 66 7.49 -4.85 9.96
CA TYR A 66 7.50 -5.75 11.12
C TYR A 66 8.80 -6.55 11.31
N SER A 67 9.69 -6.55 10.32
CA SER A 67 11.03 -7.15 10.44
C SER A 67 12.14 -6.15 10.80
N ALA A 68 11.78 -4.87 10.99
CA ALA A 68 12.76 -3.83 11.33
C ALA A 68 13.23 -3.95 12.79
N SER A 69 14.52 -3.71 13.02
CA SER A 69 15.07 -3.59 14.38
C SER A 69 14.52 -2.33 15.06
N PRO A 70 14.15 -2.36 16.36
CA PRO A 70 13.75 -1.18 17.11
C PRO A 70 14.85 -0.10 17.20
N THR A 71 16.11 -0.48 16.94
CA THR A 71 17.28 0.41 17.04
C THR A 71 17.62 1.12 15.73
N LEU A 72 16.90 0.85 14.64
CA LEU A 72 17.16 1.52 13.36
C LEU A 72 16.79 3.00 13.45
N ASN A 73 17.65 3.85 12.89
CA ASN A 73 17.30 5.25 12.71
C ASN A 73 16.23 5.41 11.61
N LYS A 74 15.54 6.55 11.62
CA LYS A 74 14.43 6.84 10.70
C LYS A 74 14.80 6.75 9.22
N MET A 75 16.01 7.20 8.84
CA MET A 75 16.43 7.19 7.44
C MET A 75 16.73 5.78 6.94
N ALA A 76 17.41 4.96 7.76
CA ALA A 76 17.66 3.57 7.46
C ALA A 76 16.35 2.77 7.36
N GLN A 77 15.39 3.07 8.24
CA GLN A 77 14.06 2.46 8.20
C GLN A 77 13.31 2.85 6.92
N LEU A 78 13.30 4.13 6.56
CA LEU A 78 12.65 4.62 5.34
C LEU A 78 13.24 3.95 4.10
N ASN A 79 14.57 3.94 3.96
CA ASN A 79 15.25 3.31 2.82
C ASN A 79 14.92 1.82 2.70
N ARG A 80 14.80 1.11 3.82
CA ARG A 80 14.40 -0.30 3.84
C ARG A 80 12.97 -0.50 3.34
N LEU A 81 12.03 0.32 3.84
CA LEU A 81 10.62 0.26 3.42
C LEU A 81 10.50 0.56 1.91
N THR A 82 11.15 1.63 1.45
CA THR A 82 11.16 2.02 0.03
C THR A 82 11.72 0.90 -0.84
N LYS A 83 12.88 0.33 -0.46
CA LYS A 83 13.50 -0.76 -1.21
C LYS A 83 12.57 -1.97 -1.33
N ALA A 84 11.95 -2.39 -0.22
CA ALA A 84 11.07 -3.55 -0.21
C ALA A 84 9.85 -3.37 -1.14
N VAL A 85 9.28 -2.16 -1.19
CA VAL A 85 8.15 -1.85 -2.09
C VAL A 85 8.60 -1.84 -3.55
N LEU A 86 9.72 -1.18 -3.86
CA LEU A 86 10.23 -1.08 -5.24
C LEU A 86 10.59 -2.44 -5.83
N GLU A 87 11.11 -3.38 -5.03
CA GLU A 87 11.41 -4.75 -5.47
C GLU A 87 10.15 -5.55 -5.87
N THR A 88 8.95 -5.05 -5.58
CA THR A 88 7.67 -5.67 -5.97
C THR A 88 6.96 -4.99 -7.12
N SER A 89 7.45 -3.84 -7.59
CA SER A 89 6.93 -3.24 -8.81
C SER A 89 7.35 -4.13 -10.00
N PRO A 90 6.44 -4.50 -10.90
CA PRO A 90 6.83 -5.13 -12.16
C PRO A 90 7.76 -4.17 -12.91
N ASP A 91 8.84 -4.70 -13.49
CA ASP A 91 9.74 -3.95 -14.38
C ASP A 91 8.91 -3.08 -15.35
N GLU A 92 9.16 -1.77 -15.37
CA GLU A 92 8.73 -0.96 -16.51
C GLU A 92 9.28 -1.63 -17.78
N PRO A 93 8.48 -1.83 -18.84
CA PRO A 93 9.05 -2.18 -20.13
C PRO A 93 10.05 -1.08 -20.48
N GLN A 94 11.31 -1.47 -20.66
CA GLN A 94 12.39 -0.62 -21.16
C GLN A 94 11.83 0.27 -22.26
N ALA A 95 11.94 1.58 -22.06
CA ALA A 95 11.69 2.56 -23.09
C ALA A 95 12.33 2.09 -24.39
N ALA A 96 11.49 1.76 -25.37
CA ALA A 96 11.94 1.44 -26.71
C ALA A 96 12.68 2.68 -27.26
N LYS A 97 13.96 2.49 -27.57
CA LYS A 97 14.76 3.40 -28.38
C LYS A 97 14.27 3.42 -29.83
#